data_AF-A0A948AX06-F1
#
_entry.id   AF-A0A948AX06-F1
#
_cell.length_a   1.000
_cell.length_b   1.000
_cell.length_c   1.000
_cell.angle_alpha   90.00
_cell.angle_beta   90.00
_cell.angle_gamma   90.00
#
_symmetry.space_group_name_H-M   'P 1'
#
loop_
_entity.id
_entity.type
_entity.pdbx_description
1 polymer ?
#
loop_
_entity_poly.entity_id
_entity_poly.type
_entity_poly.pdbx_seq_one_letter_code
_entity_poly.pdbx_strand_id
1 'polypeptide(L)'
;MERFLTLKYYFVALPDPNFQFTKLTFAVGLLLLLAGVALGIYRKKYLKDVITKKIIRKYPGLLKTYGLLVLILLLVRETGIPYLSMRIWWVVFLIFFLYSVIKFLYTYRREYKKRSVHAHKRSINKKYLPAKKR
;
A
#
# COMPACT_ATOMS: atom_id res chain seq x y z
N MET A 1 -31.88 12.19 -7.08
CA MET A 1 -30.45 12.45 -7.26
C MET A 1 -29.61 12.38 -5.97
N GLU A 2 -30.13 11.93 -4.83
CA GLU A 2 -29.37 11.93 -3.55
C GLU A 2 -29.35 10.53 -2.89
N ARG A 3 -29.13 9.44 -3.66
CA ARG A 3 -29.05 8.09 -3.08
C ARG A 3 -27.67 7.74 -2.50
N PHE A 4 -26.62 8.48 -2.88
CA PHE A 4 -25.24 8.18 -2.50
C PHE A 4 -24.91 8.44 -1.03
N LEU A 5 -25.67 9.30 -0.36
CA LEU A 5 -25.49 9.63 1.06
C LEU A 5 -26.31 8.74 2.00
N THR A 6 -27.19 7.88 1.46
CA THR A 6 -28.00 6.99 2.29
C THR A 6 -27.22 5.74 2.69
N LEU A 7 -27.20 5.40 3.99
CA LEU A 7 -26.61 4.15 4.49
C LEU A 7 -27.15 2.93 3.73
N LYS A 8 -28.44 2.92 3.38
CA LYS A 8 -29.08 1.86 2.59
C LYS A 8 -28.36 1.57 1.26
N TYR A 9 -27.74 2.58 0.64
CA TYR A 9 -27.00 2.40 -0.62
C TYR A 9 -25.74 1.55 -0.47
N TYR A 10 -25.08 1.60 0.70
CA TYR A 10 -23.83 0.88 0.97
C TYR A 10 -24.06 -0.55 1.46
N PHE A 11 -25.19 -0.80 2.12
CA PHE A 11 -25.58 -2.09 2.69
C PHE A 11 -26.53 -2.90 1.80
N VAL A 12 -26.58 -2.63 0.50
CA VAL A 12 -27.33 -3.49 -0.45
C VAL A 12 -26.62 -4.83 -0.56
N ALA A 13 -27.31 -5.92 -0.18
CA ALA A 13 -26.75 -7.26 -0.11
C ALA A 13 -26.25 -7.78 -1.47
N LEU A 14 -26.98 -7.47 -2.54
CA LEU A 14 -26.66 -7.83 -3.93
C LEU A 14 -26.59 -6.55 -4.76
N PRO A 15 -25.39 -5.96 -4.95
CA PRO A 15 -25.24 -4.89 -5.92
C PRO A 15 -25.40 -5.44 -7.34
N ASP A 16 -25.73 -4.54 -8.27
CA ASP A 16 -25.95 -4.84 -9.68
C ASP A 16 -24.85 -5.77 -10.26
N PRO A 17 -25.21 -6.93 -10.83
CA PRO A 17 -24.25 -7.90 -11.35
C PRO A 17 -23.48 -7.37 -12.58
N ASN A 18 -24.06 -6.43 -13.34
CA ASN A 18 -23.40 -5.85 -14.51
C ASN A 18 -22.56 -4.63 -14.13
N PHE A 19 -21.47 -4.86 -13.40
CA PHE A 19 -20.53 -3.78 -13.08
C PHE A 19 -19.67 -3.43 -14.30
N GLN A 20 -20.00 -2.33 -14.97
CA GLN A 20 -19.30 -1.86 -16.17
C GLN A 20 -17.77 -1.69 -15.97
N PHE A 21 -17.32 -1.46 -14.73
CA PHE A 21 -15.92 -1.24 -14.40
C PHE A 21 -15.19 -2.51 -13.89
N THR A 22 -15.75 -3.72 -14.05
CA THR A 22 -15.08 -4.97 -13.63
C THR A 22 -13.71 -5.10 -14.27
N LYS A 23 -13.59 -4.90 -15.59
CA LYS A 23 -12.32 -5.00 -16.33
C LYS A 23 -11.28 -4.00 -15.82
N LEU A 24 -11.70 -2.75 -15.57
CA LEU A 24 -10.84 -1.70 -15.02
C LEU A 24 -10.36 -2.04 -13.61
N THR A 25 -11.26 -2.54 -12.77
CA THR A 25 -10.96 -2.86 -11.37
C THR A 25 -10.03 -4.07 -11.28
N PHE A 26 -10.22 -5.07 -12.14
CA PHE A 26 -9.30 -6.19 -12.33
C PHE A 26 -7.90 -5.69 -12.76
N ALA A 27 -7.84 -4.82 -13.77
CA ALA A 27 -6.58 -4.24 -14.23
C ALA A 27 -5.85 -3.47 -13.12
N VAL A 28 -6.57 -2.70 -12.29
CA VAL A 28 -6.01 -1.99 -11.13
C VAL A 28 -5.47 -2.97 -10.08
N GLY A 29 -6.22 -4.02 -9.75
CA GLY A 29 -5.77 -5.05 -8.80
C GLY A 29 -4.50 -5.76 -9.28
N LEU A 30 -4.44 -6.09 -10.56
CA LEU A 30 -3.29 -6.73 -11.20
C LEU A 30 -2.08 -5.79 -11.27
N LEU A 31 -2.30 -4.51 -11.58
CA LEU A 31 -1.26 -3.47 -11.58
C LEU A 31 -0.68 -3.27 -10.18
N LEU A 32 -1.51 -3.25 -9.13
CA LEU A 32 -1.03 -3.16 -7.73
C LEU A 32 -0.16 -4.36 -7.33
N LEU A 33 -0.55 -5.57 -7.75
CA LEU A 33 0.24 -6.78 -7.53
C LEU A 33 1.59 -6.71 -8.25
N LEU A 34 1.58 -6.37 -9.54
CA LEU A 34 2.79 -6.20 -10.35
C LEU A 34 3.69 -5.09 -9.79
N ALA A 35 3.13 -3.96 -9.37
CA ALA A 35 3.86 -2.88 -8.73
C ALA A 35 4.51 -3.35 -7.42
N GLY A 36 3.81 -4.17 -6.61
CA GLY A 36 4.38 -4.79 -5.42
C GLY A 36 5.56 -5.73 -5.72
N VAL A 37 5.47 -6.52 -6.80
CA VAL A 37 6.58 -7.38 -7.27
C VAL A 37 7.75 -6.53 -7.78
N ALA A 38 7.49 -5.58 -8.67
CA ALA A 38 8.48 -4.69 -9.27
C ALA A 38 9.21 -3.88 -8.20
N LEU A 39 8.51 -3.32 -7.22
CA LEU A 39 9.12 -2.60 -6.10
C LEU A 39 10.00 -3.53 -5.24
N GLY A 40 9.58 -4.78 -5.07
CA GLY A 40 10.37 -5.80 -4.37
C GLY A 40 11.68 -6.13 -5.09
N ILE A 41 11.64 -6.28 -6.41
CA ILE A 41 12.82 -6.51 -7.26
C ILE A 41 13.70 -5.27 -7.27
N TYR A 42 13.12 -4.08 -7.47
CA TYR A 42 13.82 -2.81 -7.51
C TYR A 42 14.61 -2.55 -6.22
N ARG A 43 13.96 -2.78 -5.07
CA ARG A 43 14.59 -2.70 -3.76
C ARG A 43 15.77 -3.67 -3.59
N LYS A 44 15.68 -4.88 -4.16
CA LYS A 44 16.74 -5.89 -4.04
C LYS A 44 17.92 -5.59 -4.96
N LYS A 45 17.67 -5.26 -6.23
CA LYS A 45 18.69 -5.12 -7.28
C LYS A 45 19.29 -3.72 -7.38
N TYR A 46 18.48 -2.66 -7.26
CA TYR A 46 18.92 -1.30 -7.64
C TYR A 46 19.08 -0.35 -6.46
N LEU A 47 18.41 -0.59 -5.32
CA LEU A 47 18.61 0.24 -4.12
C LEU A 47 19.94 -0.07 -3.42
N LYS A 48 20.91 0.84 -3.59
CA LYS A 48 22.18 0.86 -2.86
C LYS A 48 22.06 1.51 -1.48
N ASP A 49 21.14 2.47 -1.31
CA ASP A 49 20.92 3.17 -0.03
C ASP A 49 20.30 2.26 1.04
N VAL A 50 21.08 1.96 2.07
CA VAL A 50 20.67 1.11 3.20
C VAL A 50 19.49 1.73 3.97
N ILE A 51 19.47 3.05 4.08
CA ILE A 51 18.40 3.82 4.74
C ILE A 51 17.07 3.62 4.02
N THR A 52 17.05 3.92 2.72
CA THR A 52 15.86 3.82 1.86
C THR A 52 15.40 2.37 1.73
N LYS A 53 16.34 1.42 1.66
CA LYS A 53 16.05 -0.03 1.60
C LYS A 53 15.34 -0.54 2.85
N LYS A 54 15.67 0.01 4.03
CA LYS A 54 15.01 -0.35 5.30
C LYS A 54 13.61 0.27 5.41
N ILE A 55 13.43 1.51 4.95
CA ILE A 55 12.12 2.17 4.92
C ILE A 55 11.19 1.42 3.95
N ILE A 56 11.64 1.13 2.73
CA ILE A 56 10.82 0.47 1.69
C ILE A 56 10.65 -1.05 1.96
N ARG A 57 11.11 -1.59 3.10
CA ARG A 57 11.10 -3.04 3.35
C ARG A 57 9.69 -3.65 3.42
N LYS A 58 8.72 -2.93 3.97
CA LYS A 58 7.37 -3.45 4.23
C LYS A 58 6.38 -3.19 3.09
N TYR A 59 6.66 -2.21 2.23
CA TYR A 59 5.73 -1.73 1.20
C TYR A 59 5.48 -2.68 0.03
N PRO A 60 6.48 -3.44 -0.49
CA PRO A 60 6.21 -4.48 -1.49
C PRO A 60 5.20 -5.53 -0.99
N GLY A 61 5.25 -5.88 0.30
CA GLY A 61 4.27 -6.79 0.90
C GLY A 61 2.89 -6.17 0.97
N LEU A 62 2.80 -4.92 1.44
CA LEU A 62 1.54 -4.17 1.52
C LEU A 62 0.87 -4.00 0.16
N LEU A 63 1.60 -3.61 -0.90
CA LEU A 63 1.04 -3.48 -2.24
C LEU A 63 0.49 -4.81 -2.76
N LYS A 64 1.20 -5.91 -2.52
CA LYS A 64 0.72 -7.25 -2.88
C LYS A 64 -0.56 -7.62 -2.14
N THR A 65 -0.64 -7.35 -0.83
CA THR A 65 -1.85 -7.62 -0.05
C THR A 65 -3.03 -6.76 -0.51
N TYR A 66 -2.80 -5.49 -0.85
CA TYR A 66 -3.85 -4.62 -1.39
C TYR A 66 -4.31 -5.08 -2.78
N GLY A 67 -3.39 -5.43 -3.68
CA GLY A 67 -3.74 -5.99 -4.99
C GLY A 67 -4.51 -7.30 -4.88
N LEU A 68 -4.10 -8.20 -3.97
CA LEU A 68 -4.81 -9.45 -3.69
C LEU A 68 -6.22 -9.19 -3.14
N LEU A 69 -6.36 -8.26 -2.18
CA LEU A 69 -7.65 -7.88 -1.60
C LEU A 69 -8.61 -7.33 -2.66
N VAL A 70 -8.13 -6.49 -3.58
CA VAL A 70 -8.95 -5.97 -4.70
C VAL A 70 -9.45 -7.13 -5.57
N LEU A 71 -8.58 -8.09 -5.90
CA LEU A 71 -8.99 -9.25 -6.70
C LEU A 71 -9.99 -10.13 -5.96
N ILE A 72 -9.81 -10.35 -4.66
CA ILE A 72 -10.75 -11.12 -3.83
C ILE A 72 -12.11 -10.41 -3.78
N LEU A 73 -12.13 -9.09 -3.53
CA LEU A 73 -13.37 -8.30 -3.51
C LEU A 73 -14.07 -8.29 -4.87
N LEU A 74 -13.31 -8.28 -5.95
CA LEU A 74 -13.86 -8.41 -7.30
C LEU A 74 -14.48 -9.79 -7.52
N LEU A 75 -13.77 -10.87 -7.18
CA LEU A 75 -14.26 -12.24 -7.32
C LEU A 75 -15.54 -12.48 -6.52
N VAL A 76 -15.54 -12.07 -5.25
CA VAL A 76 -16.72 -12.10 -4.37
C VAL A 76 -17.92 -11.41 -5.01
N ARG A 77 -17.68 -10.26 -5.66
CA ARG A 77 -18.70 -9.49 -6.33
C ARG A 77 -19.23 -10.20 -7.58
N GLU A 78 -18.35 -10.77 -8.40
CA GLU A 78 -18.73 -11.54 -9.59
C GLU A 78 -19.51 -12.81 -9.22
N THR A 79 -19.13 -13.49 -8.14
CA THR A 79 -19.87 -14.65 -7.61
C THR A 79 -21.19 -14.30 -6.94
N GLY A 80 -21.50 -13.01 -6.76
CA GLY A 80 -22.76 -12.56 -6.18
C GLY A 80 -22.99 -13.01 -4.73
N ILE A 81 -21.92 -13.25 -3.94
CA ILE A 81 -22.06 -13.73 -2.56
C ILE A 81 -22.72 -12.65 -1.71
N PRO A 82 -23.92 -12.90 -1.14
CA PRO A 82 -24.63 -11.91 -0.36
C PRO A 82 -23.78 -11.47 0.85
N TYR A 83 -23.90 -10.19 1.23
CA TYR A 83 -23.16 -9.51 2.31
C TYR A 83 -21.66 -9.28 2.05
N LEU A 84 -20.94 -10.21 1.43
CA LEU A 84 -19.54 -9.99 1.05
C LEU A 84 -19.40 -9.11 -0.21
N SER A 85 -20.37 -9.14 -1.12
CA SER A 85 -20.38 -8.25 -2.30
C SER A 85 -20.76 -6.80 -1.99
N MET A 86 -21.07 -6.47 -0.73
CA MET A 86 -21.54 -5.13 -0.36
C MET A 86 -20.54 -4.03 -0.71
N ARG A 87 -21.07 -2.86 -1.09
CA ARG A 87 -20.26 -1.68 -1.44
C ARG A 87 -19.45 -1.15 -0.26
N ILE A 88 -19.89 -1.41 0.97
CA ILE A 88 -19.17 -1.01 2.19
C ILE A 88 -17.72 -1.54 2.22
N TRP A 89 -17.47 -2.74 1.71
CA TRP A 89 -16.13 -3.32 1.68
C TRP A 89 -15.16 -2.53 0.79
N TRP A 90 -15.66 -1.96 -0.31
CA TRP A 90 -14.88 -1.08 -1.18
C TRP A 90 -14.54 0.24 -0.49
N VAL A 91 -15.47 0.80 0.30
CA VAL A 91 -15.24 2.02 1.09
C VAL A 91 -14.21 1.76 2.20
N VAL A 92 -14.38 0.66 2.93
CA VAL A 92 -13.43 0.25 3.97
C VAL A 92 -12.04 0.04 3.37
N PHE A 93 -11.95 -0.68 2.25
CA PHE A 93 -10.70 -0.86 1.52
C PHE A 93 -10.05 0.48 1.16
N LEU A 94 -10.82 1.41 0.59
CA LEU A 94 -10.33 2.73 0.18
C LEU A 94 -9.78 3.53 1.38
N ILE A 95 -10.48 3.51 2.51
CA ILE A 95 -10.04 4.17 3.75
C ILE A 95 -8.72 3.58 4.25
N PHE A 96 -8.61 2.25 4.32
CA PHE A 96 -7.37 1.58 4.73
C PHE A 96 -6.22 1.84 3.77
N PHE A 97 -6.50 1.86 2.47
CA PHE A 97 -5.51 2.16 1.44
C PHE A 97 -4.98 3.61 1.58
N LEU A 98 -5.88 4.59 1.68
CA LEU A 98 -5.53 6.01 1.89
C LEU A 98 -4.73 6.21 3.18
N TYR A 99 -5.17 5.60 4.29
CA TYR A 99 -4.45 5.65 5.56
C TYR A 99 -3.01 5.11 5.41
N SER A 100 -2.83 3.99 4.71
CA SER A 100 -1.51 3.41 4.44
C SER A 100 -0.62 4.31 3.59
N VAL A 101 -1.19 4.98 2.57
CA VAL A 101 -0.46 5.94 1.72
C VAL A 101 -0.04 7.18 2.52
N ILE A 102 -0.93 7.76 3.33
CA ILE A 102 -0.61 8.91 4.18
C ILE A 102 0.47 8.54 5.20
N LYS A 103 0.33 7.37 5.84
CA LYS A 103 1.32 6.83 6.78
C LYS A 103 2.67 6.59 6.12
N PHE A 104 2.70 6.12 4.88
CA PHE A 104 3.92 5.99 4.09
C PHE A 104 4.63 7.33 3.94
N LEU A 105 3.92 8.34 3.43
CA LEU A 105 4.48 9.67 3.17
C LEU A 105 5.01 10.31 4.46
N TYR A 106 4.26 10.20 5.55
CA TYR A 106 4.66 10.73 6.86
C TYR A 106 5.89 10.00 7.43
N THR A 107 5.89 8.66 7.35
CA THR A 107 7.01 7.84 7.84
C THR A 107 8.27 8.07 7.01
N TYR A 108 8.13 8.18 5.68
CA TYR A 108 9.24 8.46 4.79
C TYR A 108 9.89 9.80 5.13
N ARG A 109 9.11 10.88 5.24
CA ARG A 109 9.63 12.20 5.63
C ARG A 109 10.32 12.17 7.01
N ARG A 110 9.71 11.52 8.00
CA ARG A 110 10.22 11.49 9.38
C ARG A 110 11.48 10.62 9.52
N GLU A 111 11.47 9.42 8.95
CA GLU A 111 12.62 8.50 9.03
C GLU A 111 13.79 8.97 8.18
N TYR A 112 13.54 9.56 7.02
CA TYR A 112 14.60 10.10 6.17
C TYR A 112 15.34 11.23 6.90
N LYS A 113 14.61 12.18 7.51
CA LYS A 113 15.19 13.28 8.29
C LYS A 113 15.96 12.80 9.52
N LYS A 114 15.45 11.80 10.24
CA LYS A 114 16.15 11.24 11.42
C LYS A 114 17.44 10.51 11.03
N ARG A 115 17.39 9.71 9.96
CA ARG A 115 18.52 8.86 9.56
C ARG A 115 19.62 9.65 8.83
N SER A 116 19.29 10.72 8.12
CA SER A 116 20.30 11.63 7.54
C SER A 116 21.11 12.34 8.63
N VAL A 117 20.46 12.82 9.69
CA VAL A 117 21.12 13.45 10.85
C VAL A 117 22.03 12.45 11.59
N HIS A 118 21.58 11.21 11.78
CA HIS A 118 22.41 10.17 12.40
C HIS A 118 23.57 9.70 11.51
N ALA A 119 23.38 9.65 10.19
CA ALA A 119 24.45 9.33 9.24
C ALA A 119 25.54 10.42 9.28
N HIS A 120 25.15 11.70 9.31
CA HIS A 120 26.07 12.82 9.42
C HIS A 120 26.82 12.82 10.77
N LYS A 121 26.13 12.55 11.89
CA LYS A 121 26.79 12.39 13.21
C LYS A 121 27.79 11.23 13.23
N ARG A 122 27.49 10.10 12.57
CA ARG A 122 28.43 8.96 12.47
C ARG A 122 29.64 9.25 11.59
N SER A 123 29.48 9.99 10.49
CA SER A 123 30.61 10.39 9.66
C SER A 123 31.53 11.38 10.38
N ILE A 124 30.96 12.30 11.17
CA ILE A 124 31.74 13.21 12.04
C ILE A 124 32.50 12.38 13.09
N ASN A 125 31.83 11.51 13.84
CA ASN A 125 32.52 10.69 14.85
C ASN A 125 33.63 9.81 14.26
N LYS A 126 33.46 9.23 13.07
CA LYS A 126 34.53 8.47 12.39
C LYS A 126 35.71 9.33 11.95
N LYS A 127 35.47 10.61 11.63
CA LYS A 127 36.52 11.55 11.21
C LYS A 127 37.34 12.07 12.39
N TYR A 128 36.71 12.23 13.56
CA TYR A 128 37.33 12.85 14.74
C TYR A 128 37.71 11.89 15.86
N LEU A 129 37.24 10.64 15.84
CA LEU A 129 37.68 9.59 16.77
C LEU A 129 38.41 8.49 15.99
N PRO A 130 39.74 8.35 16.12
CA PRO A 130 40.45 7.22 15.52
C PRO A 130 39.89 5.93 16.12
N ALA A 131 39.67 4.94 15.26
CA ALA A 131 39.19 3.63 15.68
C ALA A 131 40.15 3.08 16.74
N LYS A 132 39.63 2.77 17.94
CA LYS A 132 40.40 2.12 19.00
C LYS A 132 40.90 0.79 18.43
N LYS A 133 42.20 0.73 18.10
CA LYS A 133 42.87 -0.52 17.69
C LYS A 133 42.70 -1.52 18.85
N ARG A 134 42.15 -2.68 18.53
CA ARG A 134 42.23 -3.86 19.42
C ARG A 134 43.64 -4.41 19.34
#